data_AF-A0A961FA23-F1
#
_entry.id   AF-A0A961FA23-F1
#
_cell.length_a   1.000
_cell.length_b   1.000
_cell.length_c   1.000
_cell.angle_alpha   90.00
_cell.angle_beta   90.00
_cell.angle_gamma   90.00
#
_symmetry.space_group_name_H-M   'P 1'
#
loop_
_entity.id
_entity.type
_entity.pdbx_description
1 polymer ?
#
loop_
_entity_poly.entity_id
_entity_poly.type
_entity_poly.pdbx_seq_one_letter_code
_entity_poly.pdbx_strand_id
1 'polypeptide(L)'
;TYPTVVQAKPTDIWTLPAFFPVMFELTILFSAFTTLFGLLALIGLPRWNHPLFASKRFPKFSDDGFFVCIEARDPKFSQEGTKALLEKAGGKNIELVEDEI
;
A
#
# COMPACT_ATOMS: atom_id res chain seq x y z
N THR A 1 -40.30 -6.02 -11.85
CA THR A 1 -39.91 -7.37 -11.40
C THR A 1 -39.97 -8.32 -12.58
N TYR A 2 -38.92 -9.10 -12.84
CA TYR A 2 -38.89 -10.11 -13.89
C TYR A 2 -38.83 -11.51 -13.25
N PRO A 3 -39.97 -12.05 -12.77
CA PRO A 3 -40.00 -13.32 -12.08
C PRO A 3 -39.88 -14.48 -13.07
N THR A 4 -38.82 -15.26 -12.96
CA THR A 4 -38.65 -16.51 -13.71
C THR A 4 -39.00 -17.69 -12.82
N VAL A 5 -40.14 -18.32 -13.07
CA VAL A 5 -40.58 -19.50 -12.33
C VAL A 5 -39.80 -20.71 -12.85
N VAL A 6 -38.89 -21.24 -12.02
CA VAL A 6 -38.10 -22.44 -12.33
C VAL A 6 -38.43 -23.50 -11.27
N GLN A 7 -38.88 -24.68 -11.72
CA GLN A 7 -39.20 -25.83 -10.86
C GLN A 7 -40.19 -25.53 -9.71
N ALA A 8 -41.11 -24.59 -9.91
CA ALA A 8 -42.07 -24.12 -8.90
C ALA A 8 -41.42 -23.63 -7.59
N LYS A 9 -40.12 -23.31 -7.60
CA LYS A 9 -39.43 -22.77 -6.45
C LYS A 9 -39.89 -21.33 -6.21
N PRO A 10 -40.08 -20.90 -4.96
CA PRO A 10 -40.43 -19.51 -4.66
C PRO A 10 -39.37 -18.55 -5.23
N THR A 11 -39.82 -17.56 -6.02
CA THR A 11 -38.96 -16.56 -6.67
C THR A 11 -38.62 -15.39 -5.76
N ASP A 12 -39.10 -15.41 -4.52
CA ASP A 12 -38.89 -14.34 -3.56
C ASP A 12 -37.50 -14.44 -2.93
N ILE A 13 -37.01 -13.30 -2.42
CA ILE A 13 -35.71 -13.19 -1.71
C ILE A 13 -35.64 -14.07 -0.46
N TRP A 14 -36.78 -14.55 0.03
CA TRP A 14 -36.88 -15.45 1.19
C TRP A 14 -36.33 -16.86 0.92
N THR A 15 -36.04 -17.22 -0.34
CA THR A 15 -35.34 -18.47 -0.70
C THR A 15 -33.82 -18.38 -0.40
N LEU A 16 -33.47 -17.94 0.81
CA LEU A 16 -32.09 -17.68 1.26
C LEU A 16 -31.10 -18.84 1.00
N PRO A 17 -31.45 -20.13 1.19
CA PRO A 17 -30.51 -21.22 0.94
C PRO A 17 -30.03 -21.30 -0.52
N ALA A 18 -30.84 -20.84 -1.49
CA ALA A 18 -30.44 -20.83 -2.90
C ALA A 18 -29.46 -19.70 -3.22
N PHE A 19 -29.53 -18.59 -2.48
CA PHE A 19 -28.69 -17.40 -2.71
C PHE A 19 -27.43 -17.38 -1.85
N PHE A 20 -27.38 -18.19 -0.78
CA PHE A 20 -26.26 -18.22 0.16
C PHE A 20 -24.88 -18.37 -0.50
N PRO A 21 -24.66 -19.31 -1.46
CA PRO A 21 -23.36 -19.43 -2.11
C PRO A 21 -22.94 -18.14 -2.83
N VAL A 22 -23.87 -17.50 -3.55
CA VAL A 22 -23.59 -16.25 -4.29
C VAL A 22 -23.29 -15.10 -3.34
N MET A 23 -24.07 -14.96 -2.25
CA MET A 23 -23.83 -13.91 -1.26
C MET A 23 -22.49 -14.09 -0.55
N PHE A 24 -22.12 -15.33 -0.20
CA PHE A 24 -20.84 -15.66 0.41
C PHE A 24 -19.66 -15.32 -0.50
N GLU A 25 -19.73 -15.69 -1.78
CA GLU A 25 -18.67 -15.36 -2.74
C GLU A 25 -18.55 -13.84 -2.94
N LEU A 26 -19.67 -13.12 -3.02
CA LEU A 26 -19.66 -11.66 -3.17
C LEU A 26 -19.05 -10.95 -1.97
N THR A 27 -19.33 -11.39 -0.73
CA THR A 27 -18.73 -10.77 0.46
C THR A 27 -17.22 -10.99 0.51
N ILE A 28 -16.75 -12.19 0.17
CA ILE A 28 -15.32 -12.49 0.09
C ILE A 28 -14.67 -11.65 -1.02
N LEU A 29 -15.29 -11.60 -2.20
CA LEU A 29 -14.78 -10.84 -3.34
C LEU A 29 -14.63 -9.35 -3.01
N PHE A 30 -15.68 -8.73 -2.45
CA PHE A 30 -15.62 -7.32 -2.08
C PHE A 30 -14.66 -7.06 -0.91
N SER A 31 -14.58 -7.98 0.05
CA SER A 31 -13.58 -7.89 1.13
C SER A 31 -12.16 -7.88 0.57
N ALA A 32 -11.82 -8.84 -0.29
CA ALA A 32 -10.48 -8.95 -0.89
C ALA A 32 -10.11 -7.74 -1.75
N PHE A 33 -11.02 -7.21 -2.56
CA PHE A 33 -10.74 -6.00 -3.33
C PHE A 33 -10.62 -4.76 -2.45
N THR A 34 -11.49 -4.61 -1.45
CA THR A 34 -11.44 -3.46 -0.54
C THR A 34 -10.14 -3.47 0.26
N THR A 35 -9.69 -4.64 0.73
CA THR A 35 -8.40 -4.73 1.44
C THR A 35 -7.22 -4.46 0.51
N LEU A 36 -7.20 -5.00 -0.71
CA LEU A 36 -6.14 -4.75 -1.69
C LEU A 36 -6.05 -3.27 -2.04
N PHE A 37 -7.13 -2.68 -2.55
CA PHE A 37 -7.14 -1.28 -2.99
C PHE A 37 -7.04 -0.30 -1.82
N GLY A 38 -7.64 -0.63 -0.67
CA GLY A 38 -7.51 0.15 0.56
C GLY A 38 -6.08 0.19 1.05
N LEU A 39 -5.39 -0.96 1.10
CA LEU A 39 -3.98 -1.01 1.49
C LEU A 39 -3.11 -0.20 0.53
N LEU A 40 -3.26 -0.40 -0.79
CA LEU A 40 -2.50 0.33 -1.81
C LEU A 40 -2.68 1.85 -1.66
N ALA A 41 -3.91 2.31 -1.46
CA ALA A 41 -4.20 3.74 -1.26
C ALA A 41 -3.54 4.28 0.03
N LEU A 42 -3.60 3.53 1.14
CA LEU A 42 -3.03 3.96 2.42
C LEU A 42 -1.50 4.03 2.42
N ILE A 43 -0.83 3.11 1.73
CA ILE A 43 0.64 3.14 1.60
C ILE A 43 1.12 4.03 0.43
N GLY A 44 0.20 4.69 -0.27
CA GLY A 44 0.53 5.61 -1.36
C GLY A 44 1.06 4.93 -2.63
N LEU A 45 0.64 3.68 -2.90
CA LEU A 45 0.91 2.96 -4.14
C LEU A 45 -0.29 3.07 -5.11
N PRO A 46 -0.06 3.03 -6.44
CA PRO A 46 1.21 2.86 -7.15
C PRO A 46 2.03 4.16 -7.23
N ARG A 47 3.28 4.10 -6.77
CA ARG A 47 4.24 5.20 -6.88
C ARG A 47 5.40 4.76 -7.76
N TRP A 48 5.37 5.19 -9.02
CA TRP A 48 6.35 4.79 -10.03
C TRP A 48 7.72 5.42 -9.81
N ASN A 49 7.77 6.65 -9.30
CA ASN A 49 9.01 7.34 -8.95
C ASN A 49 9.01 7.78 -7.48
N HIS A 50 10.07 7.41 -6.77
CA HIS A 50 10.36 7.86 -5.42
C HIS A 50 11.80 8.41 -5.42
N PRO A 51 12.09 9.59 -4.82
CA PRO A 51 13.42 10.21 -4.86
C PRO A 51 14.56 9.27 -4.45
N LEU A 52 14.30 8.40 -3.47
CA LEU A 52 15.24 7.35 -3.01
C LEU A 52 15.75 6.42 -4.13
N PHE A 53 15.01 6.25 -5.23
CA PHE A 53 15.44 5.42 -6.36
C PHE A 53 16.64 6.02 -7.11
N ALA A 54 16.93 7.33 -6.97
CA ALA A 54 18.12 7.96 -7.55
C ALA A 54 19.43 7.52 -6.85
N SER A 55 19.36 7.00 -5.62
CA SER A 55 20.54 6.51 -4.92
C SER A 55 21.06 5.21 -5.53
N LYS A 56 22.35 5.20 -5.87
CA LYS A 56 23.08 4.01 -6.36
C LYS A 56 23.10 2.87 -5.35
N ARG A 57 22.86 3.14 -4.07
CA ARG A 57 22.90 2.15 -2.98
C ARG A 57 21.52 1.60 -2.66
N PHE A 58 20.46 2.28 -3.05
CA PHE A 58 19.09 1.89 -2.76
C PHE A 58 18.72 0.48 -3.22
N PRO A 59 19.24 -0.12 -4.31
CA PRO A 59 18.92 -1.50 -4.69
C PRO A 59 19.14 -2.57 -3.60
N LYS A 60 19.91 -2.25 -2.54
CA LYS A 60 20.11 -3.12 -1.38
C LYS A 60 18.95 -3.10 -0.36
N PHE A 61 17.92 -2.28 -0.56
CA PHE A 61 16.84 -2.05 0.42
C PHE A 61 16.03 -3.30 0.78
N SER A 62 15.93 -4.27 -0.13
CA SER A 62 15.11 -5.48 0.04
C SER A 62 15.90 -6.72 0.46
N ASP A 63 17.23 -6.60 0.57
CA ASP A 63 18.13 -7.74 0.77
C ASP A 63 19.09 -7.46 1.94
N ASP A 64 20.26 -6.89 1.65
CA ASP A 64 21.39 -6.76 2.59
C ASP A 64 21.49 -5.40 3.32
N GLY A 65 20.48 -4.53 3.21
CA GLY A 65 20.59 -3.13 3.68
C GLY A 65 19.39 -2.62 4.46
N PHE A 66 19.65 -2.02 5.61
CA PHE A 66 18.68 -1.18 6.32
C PHE A 66 18.90 0.29 5.98
N PHE A 67 17.82 0.98 5.66
CA PHE A 67 17.84 2.39 5.28
C PHE A 67 16.95 3.20 6.23
N VAL A 68 17.44 4.37 6.61
CA VAL A 68 16.67 5.37 7.36
C VAL A 68 16.71 6.65 6.54
N CYS A 69 15.53 7.18 6.20
CA CYS A 69 15.37 8.39 5.42
C CYS A 69 14.69 9.45 6.30
N ILE A 70 15.20 10.68 6.24
CA ILE A 70 14.57 11.86 6.84
C ILE A 70 14.19 12.76 5.68
N GLU A 71 12.89 13.05 5.54
CA GLU A 71 12.40 13.91 4.46
C GLU A 71 12.68 15.38 4.76
N ALA A 72 13.06 16.13 3.72
CA ALA A 72 13.29 17.58 3.80
C ALA A 72 12.02 18.41 4.10
N ARG A 73 10.84 17.77 4.13
CA ARG A 73 9.55 18.42 4.45
C ARG A 73 9.38 18.74 5.94
N ASP A 74 10.19 18.14 6.81
CA ASP A 74 10.15 18.40 8.25
C ASP A 74 10.64 19.84 8.55
N PRO A 75 9.89 20.68 9.28
CA PRO A 75 10.34 22.02 9.70
C PRO A 75 11.66 22.06 10.47
N LYS A 76 12.07 20.95 11.08
CA LYS A 76 13.33 20.82 11.83
C LYS A 76 14.49 20.28 10.98
N PHE A 77 14.24 19.97 9.71
CA PHE A 77 15.27 19.48 8.81
C PHE A 77 16.33 20.56 8.56
N SER A 78 17.59 20.18 8.71
CA SER A 78 18.75 20.99 8.33
C SER A 78 19.80 20.05 7.74
N GLN A 79 20.42 20.39 6.61
CA GLN A 79 21.31 19.47 5.91
C GLN A 79 22.50 19.06 6.79
N GLU A 80 23.14 20.02 7.44
CA GLU A 80 24.30 19.81 8.29
C GLU A 80 23.91 19.15 9.62
N GLY A 81 22.83 19.61 10.24
CA GLY A 81 22.37 19.10 11.54
C GLY A 81 21.86 17.67 11.47
N THR A 82 21.07 17.35 10.44
CA THR A 82 20.56 16.00 10.21
C THR A 82 21.69 15.03 9.84
N LYS A 83 22.67 15.48 9.04
CA LYS A 83 23.86 14.67 8.75
C LYS A 83 24.64 14.34 10.03
N ALA A 84 24.94 15.33 10.86
CA ALA A 84 25.64 15.12 12.12
C ALA A 84 24.86 14.20 13.09
N LEU A 85 23.52 14.32 13.11
CA LEU A 85 22.65 13.44 13.90
C LEU A 85 22.75 11.99 13.43
N LEU A 86 22.71 11.74 12.12
CA LEU A 86 22.82 10.40 11.55
C LEU A 86 24.22 9.81 11.75
N GLU A 87 25.27 10.63 11.65
CA GLU A 87 26.65 10.22 11.96
C GLU A 87 26.77 9.79 13.42
N LYS A 88 26.24 10.59 14.34
CA LYS A 88 26.20 10.27 15.78
C LYS A 88 25.39 9.01 16.09
N ALA A 89 24.34 8.73 15.33
CA ALA A 89 23.52 7.52 15.46
C ALA A 89 24.21 6.24 14.91
N GLY A 90 25.38 6.36 14.27
CA GLY A 90 26.13 5.23 13.71
C GLY A 90 25.84 4.94 12.23
N GLY A 91 25.26 5.91 11.50
CA GLY A 91 25.05 5.82 10.06
C GLY A 91 26.37 5.70 9.30
N LYS A 92 26.55 4.64 8.52
CA LYS A 92 27.80 4.37 7.79
C LYS A 92 27.91 5.09 6.45
N ASN A 93 26.79 5.23 5.76
CA ASN A 93 26.71 5.61 4.35
C ASN A 93 25.66 6.71 4.18
N ILE A 94 25.93 7.89 4.73
CA ILE A 94 24.99 9.02 4.73
C ILE A 94 25.14 9.78 3.41
N GLU A 95 24.02 9.96 2.71
CA GLU A 95 23.94 10.65 1.44
C GLU A 95 22.76 11.61 1.45
N LEU A 96 22.93 12.76 0.79
CA LEU A 96 21.83 13.66 0.48
C LEU A 96 21.27 13.21 -0.86
N VAL A 97 19.98 12.85 -0.88
CA VAL A 97 19.27 12.47 -2.10
C VAL A 97 18.36 13.62 -2.48
N GLU A 98 18.60 14.18 -3.66
CA GLU A 98 17.78 15.23 -4.26
C GLU A 98 16.82 14.61 -5.27
N ASP A 99 15.65 15.22 -5.44
CA ASP A 99 14.68 14.78 -6.45
C ASP A 99 15.09 15.41 -7.79
N GLU A 100 15.51 14.58 -8.74
CA GLU A 100 15.70 15.01 -10.13
C GLU A 100 14.30 15.13 -10.76
N ILE A 101 13.72 16.33 -10.74
CA ILE A 101 12.45 16.65 -11.43
C ILE A 101 12.70 16.80 -12.93
#